data_AF-A0A7V8VSA0-F1
#
_entry.id   AF-A0A7V8VSA0-F1
#
_cell.length_a   1.000
_cell.length_b   1.000
_cell.length_c   1.000
_cell.angle_alpha   90.00
_cell.angle_beta   90.00
_cell.angle_gamma   90.00
#
_symmetry.space_group_name_H-M   'P 1'
#
loop_
_entity.id
_entity.type
_entity.pdbx_description
1 polymer ?
#
loop_
_entity_poly.entity_id
_entity_poly.type
_entity_poly.pdbx_seq_one_letter_code
_entity_poly.pdbx_strand_id
1 'polypeptide(L)'
;MRRKTSITLPTDVLAEVDRLAGSETSRSAFIERVLRSYLRRRARSVTSARELERLNRGAAALNAEAADVLGYQAGWASEEGGL
;
A
#
# COMPACT_ATOMS: atom_id res chain seq x y z
N MET A 1 -24.22 -2.25 -14.73
CA MET A 1 -25.56 -2.72 -14.29
C MET A 1 -25.61 -2.78 -12.76
N ARG A 2 -26.75 -2.52 -12.12
CA ARG A 2 -26.93 -2.62 -10.66
C ARG A 2 -27.88 -3.78 -10.33
N ARG A 3 -27.60 -4.56 -9.28
CA ARG A 3 -28.50 -5.57 -8.73
C ARG A 3 -28.90 -5.17 -7.32
N LYS A 4 -30.18 -5.32 -6.97
CA LYS A 4 -30.64 -5.17 -5.58
C LYS A 4 -30.13 -6.37 -4.77
N THR A 5 -29.62 -6.09 -3.58
CA THR A 5 -29.14 -7.09 -2.63
C THR A 5 -29.67 -6.69 -1.26
N SER A 6 -30.32 -7.63 -0.57
CA SER A 6 -30.70 -7.46 0.83
C SER A 6 -29.60 -8.06 1.70
N ILE A 7 -29.15 -7.30 2.69
CA ILE A 7 -28.14 -7.73 3.66
C ILE A 7 -28.65 -7.41 5.06
N THR A 8 -28.49 -8.35 5.97
CA THR A 8 -28.75 -8.12 7.39
C THR A 8 -27.52 -7.49 8.02
N LEU A 9 -27.69 -6.37 8.70
CA LEU A 9 -26.63 -5.67 9.42
C LEU A 9 -27.09 -5.38 10.86
N PRO A 10 -26.15 -5.31 11.80
CA PRO A 10 -26.42 -4.79 13.14
C PRO A 10 -27.06 -3.39 13.10
N THR A 11 -27.95 -3.12 14.06
CA THR A 11 -28.73 -1.88 14.12
C THR A 11 -27.87 -0.65 14.40
N ASP A 12 -26.83 -0.80 15.21
CA ASP A 12 -25.82 0.21 15.49
C ASP A 12 -25.05 0.61 14.22
N VAL A 13 -24.67 -0.37 13.39
CA VAL A 13 -24.02 -0.11 12.09
C VAL A 13 -24.94 0.67 11.15
N LEU A 14 -26.24 0.33 11.11
CA LEU A 14 -27.21 1.06 10.28
C LEU A 14 -27.40 2.51 10.74
N ALA A 15 -27.46 2.73 12.05
CA ALA A 15 -27.56 4.08 12.62
C ALA A 15 -26.34 4.94 12.27
N GLU A 16 -25.15 4.33 12.31
CA GLU A 16 -23.92 5.00 11.90
C GLU A 16 -23.89 5.33 10.41
N VAL A 17 -24.36 4.41 9.56
CA VAL A 17 -24.53 4.67 8.12
C VAL A 17 -25.49 5.83 7.88
N ASP A 18 -26.59 5.92 8.61
CA ASP A 18 -27.54 7.03 8.48
C ASP A 18 -26.93 8.36 8.88
N ARG A 19 -26.22 8.38 10.01
CA ARG A 19 -25.53 9.57 10.49
C ARG A 19 -24.50 10.07 9.48
N LEU A 20 -23.74 9.17 8.87
CA LEU A 20 -22.67 9.50 7.92
C LEU A 20 -23.15 9.77 6.50
N ALA A 21 -24.28 9.18 6.08
CA ALA A 21 -24.89 9.45 4.78
C ALA A 21 -25.59 10.81 4.77
N GLY A 22 -26.12 11.25 5.91
CA GLY A 22 -26.91 12.47 6.03
C GLY A 22 -28.26 12.36 5.31
N SER A 23 -29.02 13.46 5.28
CA SER A 23 -30.37 13.51 4.71
C SER A 23 -30.41 13.49 3.17
N GLU A 24 -29.30 13.81 2.51
CA GLU A 24 -29.26 13.99 1.05
C GLU A 24 -28.81 12.74 0.29
N THR A 25 -28.22 11.75 0.97
CA THR A 25 -27.69 10.54 0.32
C THR A 25 -28.40 9.29 0.82
N SER A 26 -28.82 8.42 -0.10
CA SER A 26 -29.40 7.13 0.28
C SER A 26 -28.35 6.20 0.91
N ARG A 27 -28.76 5.39 1.89
CA ARG A 27 -27.92 4.34 2.51
C ARG A 27 -27.18 3.50 1.46
N SER A 28 -27.87 3.12 0.38
CA SER A 28 -27.30 2.30 -0.69
C SER A 28 -26.20 3.04 -1.48
N ALA A 29 -26.35 4.33 -1.75
CA ALA A 29 -25.31 5.14 -2.39
C ALA A 29 -24.10 5.31 -1.46
N PHE A 30 -24.32 5.52 -0.17
CA PHE A 30 -23.25 5.59 0.83
C PHE A 30 -22.46 4.28 0.90
N ILE A 31 -23.17 3.15 1.04
CA ILE A 31 -22.56 1.81 1.09
C ILE A 31 -21.79 1.52 -0.20
N GLU A 32 -22.34 1.85 -1.38
CA GLU A 32 -21.64 1.69 -2.66
C GLU A 32 -20.32 2.47 -2.68
N ARG A 33 -20.33 3.74 -2.24
CA ARG A 33 -19.13 4.59 -2.18
C ARG A 33 -18.05 4.00 -1.28
N VAL A 34 -18.43 3.56 -0.09
CA VAL A 34 -17.51 2.93 0.87
C VAL A 34 -16.90 1.65 0.29
N LEU A 35 -17.73 0.77 -0.27
CA LEU A 35 -17.28 -0.49 -0.88
C LEU A 35 -16.34 -0.25 -2.06
N ARG A 36 -16.68 0.68 -2.97
CA ARG A 36 -15.80 1.04 -4.11
C ARG A 36 -14.47 1.59 -3.64
N SER A 37 -14.49 2.45 -2.63
CA SER A 37 -13.28 3.05 -2.06
C SER A 37 -12.40 1.98 -1.40
N TYR A 38 -12.99 1.08 -0.61
CA TYR A 38 -12.31 -0.06 -0.01
C TYR A 38 -11.69 -1.00 -1.05
N LEU A 39 -12.47 -1.42 -2.06
CA LEU A 39 -11.98 -2.32 -3.11
C LEU A 39 -10.87 -1.68 -3.94
N ARG A 40 -10.95 -0.37 -4.24
CA ARG A 40 -9.87 0.37 -4.92
C ARG A 40 -8.61 0.42 -4.07
N ARG A 41 -8.72 0.73 -2.77
CA ARG A 41 -7.57 0.71 -1.85
C ARG A 41 -6.97 -0.69 -1.74
N ARG A 42 -7.80 -1.74 -1.65
CA ARG A 42 -7.35 -3.13 -1.56
C ARG A 42 -6.66 -3.59 -2.84
N ALA A 43 -7.21 -3.24 -4.01
CA ALA A 43 -6.57 -3.52 -5.28
C ALA A 43 -5.20 -2.82 -5.38
N ARG A 44 -5.13 -1.54 -4.97
CA ARG A 44 -3.86 -0.81 -4.89
C ARG A 44 -2.88 -1.43 -3.90
N SER A 45 -3.32 -1.84 -2.70
CA SER A 45 -2.43 -2.44 -1.70
C SER A 45 -1.89 -3.80 -2.13
N VAL A 46 -2.69 -4.60 -2.84
CA VAL A 46 -2.25 -5.87 -3.43
C VAL A 46 -1.22 -5.63 -4.54
N THR A 47 -1.36 -4.54 -5.31
CA THR A 47 -0.32 -4.09 -6.25
C THR A 47 0.93 -3.56 -5.52
N SER A 48 0.76 -2.75 -4.47
CA SER A 48 1.86 -2.14 -3.71
C SER A 48 2.72 -3.16 -2.97
N ALA A 49 2.20 -4.31 -2.56
CA ALA A 49 3.02 -5.37 -1.97
C ALA A 49 4.03 -5.94 -2.98
N ARG A 50 3.61 -6.16 -4.23
CA ARG A 50 4.48 -6.62 -5.33
C ARG A 50 5.46 -5.53 -5.79
N GLU A 51 5.04 -4.28 -5.70
CA GLU A 51 5.85 -3.12 -6.08
C GLU A 51 6.93 -2.82 -5.04
N LEU A 52 6.58 -2.89 -3.74
CA LEU A 52 7.52 -2.79 -2.62
C LEU A 52 8.58 -3.90 -2.69
N GLU A 53 8.17 -5.12 -3.04
CA GLU A 53 9.11 -6.23 -3.22
C GLU A 53 10.09 -5.98 -4.38
N ARG A 54 9.62 -5.37 -5.48
CA ARG A 54 10.48 -4.96 -6.61
C ARG A 54 11.45 -3.84 -6.23
N LEU A 55 10.96 -2.85 -5.48
CA LEU A 55 11.74 -1.69 -5.02
C LEU A 55 12.82 -2.13 -4.02
N ASN A 56 12.48 -3.01 -3.08
CA ASN A 56 13.43 -3.61 -2.14
C ASN A 56 14.51 -4.45 -2.84
N ARG A 57 14.16 -5.20 -3.90
CA ARG A 57 15.16 -5.90 -4.72
C ARG A 57 16.11 -4.93 -5.43
N GLY A 58 15.60 -3.82 -5.96
CA GLY A 58 16.42 -2.77 -6.58
C GLY A 58 17.37 -2.13 -5.56
N ALA A 59 16.89 -1.82 -4.36
CA ALA A 59 17.71 -1.30 -3.27
C ALA A 59 18.79 -2.29 -2.81
N ALA A 60 18.48 -3.58 -2.73
CA ALA A 60 19.45 -4.61 -2.38
C ALA A 60 20.58 -4.74 -3.42
N ALA A 61 20.26 -4.68 -4.71
CA ALA A 61 21.25 -4.70 -5.79
C ALA A 61 22.18 -3.48 -5.75
N LEU A 62 21.61 -2.27 -5.62
CA LEU A 62 22.38 -1.03 -5.48
C LEU A 62 23.27 -1.02 -4.24
N ASN A 63 22.78 -1.55 -3.10
CA ASN A 63 23.58 -1.65 -1.89
C ASN A 63 24.76 -2.62 -2.03
N ALA A 64 24.58 -3.72 -2.78
CA ALA A 64 25.66 -4.66 -3.07
C ALA A 64 26.72 -4.03 -3.98
N GLU A 65 26.31 -3.29 -5.02
CA GLU A 65 27.21 -2.54 -5.90
C GLU A 65 27.96 -1.45 -5.14
N ALA A 66 27.28 -0.70 -4.26
CA ALA A 66 27.91 0.32 -3.42
C ALA A 66 28.91 -0.30 -2.43
N ALA A 67 28.60 -1.45 -1.84
CA ALA A 67 29.52 -2.18 -0.97
C ALA A 67 30.76 -2.69 -1.71
N ASP A 68 30.61 -3.12 -2.96
CA ASP A 68 31.72 -3.53 -3.84
C ASP A 68 32.64 -2.35 -4.18
N VAL A 69 32.07 -1.18 -4.53
CA VAL A 69 32.83 0.05 -4.79
C VAL A 69 33.56 0.55 -3.54
N LEU A 70 32.94 0.45 -2.35
CA LEU A 70 33.60 0.78 -1.07
C LEU A 70 34.76 -0.17 -0.74
N GLY A 71 34.71 -1.43 -1.21
CA GLY A 71 35.81 -2.39 -1.11
C GLY A 71 37.06 -1.94 -1.87
N TYR A 72 36.90 -1.31 -3.04
CA TYR A 72 38.02 -0.75 -3.79
C TYR A 72 38.68 0.45 -3.07
N GLN A 73 37.92 1.26 -2.34
CA GLN A 73 38.50 2.39 -1.58
C GLN A 73 39.25 1.94 -0.31
N ALA A 74 38.83 0.84 0.32
CA ALA A 74 39.54 0.29 1.48
C ALA A 74 40.87 -0.40 1.10
N GLY A 75 40.96 -0.96 -0.11
CA GLY A 75 42.22 -1.50 -0.63
C GLY A 75 43.30 -0.43 -0.82
N TRP A 76 42.91 0.78 -1.26
CA TRP A 76 43.86 1.85 -1.57
C TRP A 76 44.41 2.55 -0.31
N ALA A 77 43.68 2.50 0.81
CA ALA A 77 44.17 3.01 2.10
C ALA A 77 45.11 2.03 2.83
N SER A 78 45.21 0.78 2.37
CA SER A 78 46.02 -0.27 2.99
C SER A 78 47.41 -0.41 2.36
N GLU A 79 47.63 0.12 1.15
CA GLU A 79 48.88 -0.05 0.38
C GLU A 79 49.83 1.17 0.43
N GLU A 80 49.40 2.34 0.93
CA GLU A 80 50.27 3.52 1.10
C GLU A 80 50.94 3.62 2.49
N GLY A 81 50.90 2.55 3.29
CA GLY A 81 51.41 2.53 4.67
C GLY A 81 52.63 1.64 4.93
N GLY A 82 53.35 1.18 3.90
CA GLY A 82 54.41 0.17 4.06
C GLY A 82 55.61 0.34 3.14
N LEU A 83 56.53 1.22 3.56
CA LEU A 83 57.96 1.34 3.20
C LEU A 83 58.33 1.65 1.74
#